data_AF-A0A960ED51-F1
#
_entry.id   AF-A0A960ED51-F1
#
_cell.length_a   1.000
_cell.length_b   1.000
_cell.length_c   1.000
_cell.angle_alpha   90.00
_cell.angle_beta   90.00
_cell.angle_gamma   90.00
#
_symmetry.space_group_name_H-M   'P 1'
#
loop_
_entity.id
_entity.type
_entity.pdbx_description
1 polymer ?
#
loop_
_entity_poly.entity_id
_entity_poly.type
_entity_poly.pdbx_seq_one_letter_code
_entity_poly.pdbx_strand_id
1 'polypeptide(L)'
;ARELARRCGLQQPPLVALITATDTVTPAPFAAGPTAELPRTRCTGGFSVAARHDATDALRPRARAVLMRLAVDAGRPVAIDTLVADVWGDHDGTARRGIQVAVSAIRKALHDDGAERTVDRVDDGYVLTLPPRGSSDLDEFRAAADEVARAMSAPDRLAAAERALAAVGGELLPAAVASDWLVAARDQFAQHVARVATAGATAAIEIDDAPAAIRLAEIGLEFDRYHDELWRVVIDAHERRGDTVTAERLRRDYAMVLDELGLGSPVE
;
A
#
# COMPACT_ATOMS: atom_id res chain seq x y z
N ALA A 1 2.65 19.92 -21.39
CA ALA A 1 2.22 19.36 -20.09
C ALA A 1 3.40 19.18 -19.13
N ARG A 2 4.42 18.35 -19.43
CA ARG A 2 5.60 18.12 -18.55
C ARG A 2 6.44 19.37 -18.25
N GLU A 3 6.52 20.32 -19.17
CA GLU A 3 7.28 21.57 -18.97
C GLU A 3 6.53 22.62 -18.15
N LEU A 4 5.20 22.52 -18.05
CA LEU A 4 4.36 23.41 -17.24
C LEU A 4 4.33 22.99 -15.76
N ALA A 5 4.47 21.69 -15.48
CA ALA A 5 4.56 21.16 -14.11
C ALA A 5 5.83 21.62 -13.37
N ARG A 6 6.95 21.80 -14.09
CA ARG A 6 8.23 22.26 -13.49
C ARG A 6 8.23 23.74 -13.08
N ARG A 7 7.36 24.59 -13.64
CA ARG A 7 7.30 26.02 -13.30
C ARG A 7 6.40 26.33 -12.09
N CYS A 8 5.59 25.38 -11.62
CA CYS A 8 4.61 25.59 -10.54
C CYS A 8 5.04 25.06 -9.16
N GLY A 9 6.28 24.56 -8.98
CA GLY A 9 6.75 24.12 -7.67
C GLY A 9 6.02 22.91 -7.07
N LEU A 10 5.29 22.15 -7.90
CA LEU A 10 4.63 20.91 -7.48
C LEU A 10 5.68 19.80 -7.34
N GLN A 11 6.16 19.59 -6.12
CA GLN A 11 6.86 18.38 -5.72
C GLN A 11 5.94 17.18 -6.00
N GLN A 12 6.44 16.19 -6.74
CA GLN A 12 5.66 14.97 -6.97
C GLN A 12 5.58 14.18 -5.65
N PRO A 13 4.39 13.80 -5.17
CA PRO A 13 4.28 12.95 -3.99
C PRO A 13 4.79 11.54 -4.31
N PRO A 14 5.38 10.83 -3.33
CA PRO A 14 5.79 9.45 -3.52
C PRO A 14 4.51 8.59 -3.57
N LEU A 15 4.10 8.21 -4.78
CA LEU A 15 3.31 7.01 -5.17
C LEU A 15 2.78 7.16 -6.62
N VAL A 16 3.52 7.85 -7.51
CA VAL A 16 3.20 7.88 -8.95
C VAL A 16 4.38 7.39 -9.77
N ALA A 17 4.36 6.10 -10.11
CA ALA A 17 5.09 5.57 -11.24
C ALA A 17 4.19 4.58 -11.98
N LEU A 18 3.27 5.14 -12.77
CA LEU A 18 2.44 4.42 -13.72
C LEU A 18 3.23 4.13 -15.01
N ILE A 19 3.11 2.87 -15.46
CA ILE A 19 3.02 2.44 -16.87
C ILE A 19 4.33 2.20 -17.66
N THR A 20 4.39 0.96 -18.19
CA THR A 20 5.26 0.36 -19.24
C THR A 20 6.67 -0.10 -18.88
N ALA A 21 6.82 -1.42 -18.71
CA ALA A 21 7.74 -2.24 -19.51
C ALA A 21 7.54 -3.73 -19.16
N THR A 22 6.97 -4.49 -20.09
CA THR A 22 7.01 -5.95 -20.09
C THR A 22 8.39 -6.41 -20.52
N ASP A 23 9.06 -7.21 -19.70
CA ASP A 23 10.04 -8.19 -20.20
C ASP A 23 9.86 -9.50 -19.43
N THR A 24 9.46 -10.52 -20.18
CA THR A 24 9.30 -11.89 -19.73
C THR A 24 10.67 -12.56 -19.61
N VAL A 25 11.05 -12.98 -18.41
CA VAL A 25 12.15 -13.94 -18.21
C VAL A 25 11.59 -15.18 -17.53
N THR A 26 11.61 -16.30 -18.26
CA THR A 26 11.25 -17.64 -17.78
C THR A 26 12.37 -18.19 -16.88
N PRO A 27 12.13 -18.56 -15.61
CA PRO A 27 13.13 -19.25 -14.81
C PRO A 27 12.97 -20.78 -14.87
N ALA A 28 14.11 -21.46 -14.99
CA ALA A 28 14.27 -22.91 -14.94
C ALA A 28 13.98 -23.47 -13.53
N PRO A 29 13.56 -24.75 -13.40
CA PRO A 29 13.12 -25.31 -12.12
C PRO A 29 14.33 -25.66 -11.24
N PHE A 30 14.31 -25.23 -9.97
CA PHE A 30 15.23 -25.74 -8.95
C PHE A 30 14.50 -26.22 -7.70
N ALA A 31 14.98 -27.36 -7.22
CA ALA A 31 14.42 -28.31 -6.28
C ALA A 31 13.87 -27.71 -4.97
N ALA A 32 12.75 -28.29 -4.51
CA ALA A 32 12.06 -27.97 -3.28
C ALA A 32 12.82 -28.54 -2.05
N GLY A 33 13.45 -27.66 -1.29
CA GLY A 33 13.80 -27.89 0.11
C GLY A 33 12.60 -27.60 1.04
N PRO A 34 12.74 -27.88 2.36
CA PRO A 34 11.64 -27.75 3.33
C PRO A 34 11.02 -26.36 3.27
N THR A 35 9.69 -26.30 3.33
CA THR A 35 8.87 -25.09 3.14
C THR A 35 9.05 -24.11 4.29
N ALA A 36 10.22 -23.46 4.34
CA ALA A 36 10.38 -22.22 5.07
C ALA A 36 9.39 -21.22 4.46
N GLU A 37 8.52 -20.62 5.28
CA GLU A 37 7.71 -19.48 4.84
C GLU A 37 8.64 -18.49 4.16
N LEU A 38 8.33 -18.15 2.90
CA LEU A 38 9.17 -17.25 2.13
C LEU A 38 9.29 -15.92 2.89
N PRO A 39 10.49 -15.33 2.99
CA PRO A 39 10.72 -14.11 3.73
C PRO A 39 9.87 -12.97 3.15
N ARG A 40 8.78 -12.63 3.85
CA ARG A 40 7.83 -11.59 3.45
C ARG A 40 8.06 -10.33 4.27
N THR A 41 8.22 -9.20 3.58
CA THR A 41 8.19 -7.87 4.17
C THR A 41 6.73 -7.44 4.31
N ARG A 42 6.34 -7.04 5.52
CA ARG A 42 5.00 -6.52 5.82
C ARG A 42 5.11 -5.04 6.17
N CYS A 43 4.32 -4.21 5.51
CA CYS A 43 4.15 -2.80 5.85
C CYS A 43 2.70 -2.46 6.22
N THR A 44 1.74 -3.36 6.01
CA THR A 44 0.32 -3.17 6.29
C THR A 44 -0.13 -3.93 7.54
N GLY A 45 -0.93 -3.30 8.40
CA GLY A 45 -1.38 -3.88 9.68
C GLY A 45 -0.28 -4.10 10.72
N GLY A 46 0.96 -3.77 10.37
CA GLY A 46 2.16 -3.99 11.17
C GLY A 46 3.40 -3.72 10.34
N PHE A 47 4.57 -3.86 10.95
CA PHE A 47 5.84 -3.71 10.24
C PHE A 47 6.77 -4.88 10.52
N SER A 48 7.21 -5.58 9.47
CA SER A 48 8.25 -6.58 9.55
C SER A 48 9.07 -6.66 8.26
N VAL A 49 10.38 -6.81 8.38
CA VAL A 49 11.31 -6.96 7.24
C VAL A 49 12.31 -8.09 7.48
N ALA A 50 12.01 -9.05 8.35
CA ALA A 50 12.89 -10.15 8.72
C ALA A 50 12.03 -11.26 9.32
N ALA A 51 12.39 -12.53 9.21
CA ALA A 51 11.65 -13.59 9.91
C ALA A 51 11.86 -13.45 11.43
N ARG A 52 13.02 -12.92 11.84
CA ARG A 52 13.33 -12.53 13.21
C ARG A 52 13.28 -11.02 13.38
N HIS A 53 12.21 -10.50 13.98
CA HIS A 53 11.98 -9.05 14.11
C HIS A 53 12.87 -8.36 15.17
N ASP A 54 13.45 -9.10 16.12
CA ASP A 54 14.15 -8.58 17.31
C ASP A 54 15.23 -7.54 16.96
N ALA A 55 16.08 -7.82 15.97
CA ALA A 55 17.18 -6.94 15.61
C ALA A 55 16.71 -5.63 14.95
N THR A 56 15.65 -5.71 14.14
CA THR A 56 15.07 -4.55 13.44
C THR A 56 14.21 -3.69 14.36
N ASP A 57 13.57 -4.29 15.37
CA ASP A 57 12.83 -3.55 16.39
C ASP A 57 13.75 -2.88 17.42
N ALA A 58 14.95 -3.43 17.64
CA ALA A 58 15.98 -2.80 18.48
C ALA A 58 16.66 -1.58 17.84
N LEU A 59 16.36 -1.26 16.56
CA LEU A 59 16.90 -0.09 15.89
C LEU A 59 16.47 1.20 16.59
N ARG A 60 17.40 2.16 16.66
CA ARG A 60 17.07 3.52 17.14
C ARG A 60 15.97 4.14 16.25
N PRO A 61 15.13 5.03 16.80
CA PRO A 61 13.95 5.55 16.09
C PRO A 61 14.22 6.07 14.66
N ARG A 62 15.29 6.84 14.46
CA ARG A 62 15.66 7.35 13.12
C ARG A 62 16.09 6.25 12.15
N ALA A 63 16.83 5.24 12.62
CA ALA A 63 17.22 4.12 11.76
C ALA A 63 16.01 3.26 11.39
N ARG A 64 15.10 3.05 12.34
CA ARG A 64 13.83 2.35 12.08
C ARG A 64 12.94 3.11 11.10
N ALA A 65 12.88 4.45 11.21
CA ALA A 65 12.15 5.30 10.27
C ALA A 65 12.73 5.24 8.84
N VAL A 66 14.07 5.28 8.69
CA VAL A 66 14.72 5.08 7.38
C VAL A 66 14.39 3.70 6.80
N LEU A 67 14.46 2.65 7.63
CA LEU A 67 14.14 1.29 7.20
C LEU A 67 12.68 1.15 6.74
N MET A 68 11.73 1.70 7.51
CA MET A 68 10.31 1.74 7.13
C MET A 68 10.10 2.50 5.83
N ARG A 69 10.74 3.66 5.67
CA ARG A 69 10.64 4.45 4.43
C ARG A 69 11.17 3.67 3.22
N LEU A 70 12.30 2.98 3.36
CA LEU A 70 12.84 2.11 2.30
C LEU A 70 11.95 0.89 2.04
N ALA A 71 11.31 0.33 3.07
CA ALA A 71 10.44 -0.83 2.93
C ALA A 71 9.15 -0.54 2.15
N VAL A 72 8.60 0.68 2.27
CA VAL A 72 7.46 1.13 1.45
C VAL A 72 7.77 1.04 -0.05
N ASP A 73 9.04 1.29 -0.40
CA ASP A 73 9.59 1.20 -1.75
C ASP A 73 10.64 0.09 -1.90
N ALA A 74 10.39 -1.07 -1.27
CA ALA A 74 11.29 -2.21 -1.40
C ALA A 74 11.60 -2.53 -2.87
N GLY A 75 12.87 -2.82 -3.17
CA GLY A 75 13.35 -3.05 -4.53
C GLY A 75 13.46 -1.80 -5.42
N ARG A 76 13.01 -0.62 -4.97
CA ARG A 76 13.12 0.66 -5.69
C ARG A 76 14.02 1.65 -4.95
N PRO A 77 14.95 2.35 -5.64
CA PRO A 77 15.80 3.34 -4.99
C PRO A 77 15.00 4.53 -4.44
N VAL A 78 15.32 4.94 -3.21
CA VAL A 78 14.86 6.18 -2.60
C VAL A 78 16.04 7.15 -2.51
N ALA A 79 15.89 8.34 -3.09
CA ALA A 79 16.94 9.35 -3.10
C ALA A 79 17.29 9.80 -1.67
N ILE A 80 18.57 10.13 -1.45
CA ILE A 80 19.03 10.61 -0.14
C ILE A 80 18.27 11.87 0.28
N ASP A 81 18.01 12.80 -0.63
CA ASP A 81 17.27 14.03 -0.31
C ASP A 81 15.83 13.74 0.10
N THR A 82 15.18 12.74 -0.50
CA THR A 82 13.86 12.25 -0.06
C THR A 82 13.94 11.64 1.34
N LEU A 83 14.94 10.81 1.63
CA LEU A 83 15.14 10.26 2.98
C LEU A 83 15.42 11.35 4.03
N VAL A 84 16.15 12.40 3.65
CA VAL A 84 16.36 13.56 4.52
C VAL A 84 15.03 14.26 4.79
N ALA A 85 14.29 14.63 3.75
CA ALA A 85 13.01 15.32 3.90
C ALA A 85 12.03 14.49 4.73
N ASP A 86 11.91 13.19 4.45
CA ASP A 86 10.92 12.31 5.08
C ASP A 86 11.25 12.00 6.55
N VAL A 87 12.53 11.84 6.90
CA VAL A 87 12.92 11.37 8.26
C VAL A 87 13.48 12.49 9.14
N TRP A 88 14.11 13.51 8.57
CA TRP A 88 14.69 14.64 9.28
C TRP A 88 13.92 15.96 9.08
N GLY A 89 13.03 16.05 8.09
CA GLY A 89 12.31 17.29 7.76
C GLY A 89 13.26 18.41 7.31
N ASP A 90 12.95 19.65 7.66
CA ASP A 90 13.72 20.85 7.29
C ASP A 90 15.07 21.03 8.03
N HIS A 91 15.56 20.01 8.74
CA HIS A 91 16.67 20.16 9.69
C HIS A 91 18.03 19.63 9.19
N ASP A 92 19.02 20.51 9.36
CA ASP A 92 20.47 20.34 9.55
C ASP A 92 21.32 19.73 8.44
N GLY A 93 22.46 20.39 8.18
CA GLY A 93 23.56 19.91 7.34
C GLY A 93 24.21 18.58 7.80
N THR A 94 23.73 17.98 8.89
CA THR A 94 24.16 16.67 9.39
C THR A 94 23.24 15.52 8.95
N ALA A 95 22.07 15.79 8.35
CA ALA A 95 21.08 14.76 8.00
C ALA A 95 21.65 13.67 7.07
N ARG A 96 22.43 14.06 6.04
CA ARG A 96 23.11 13.11 5.14
C ARG A 96 24.05 12.16 5.89
N ARG A 97 24.80 12.67 6.88
CA ARG A 97 25.64 11.83 7.75
C ARG A 97 24.79 10.94 8.65
N GLY A 98 23.66 11.45 9.14
CA GLY A 98 22.67 10.69 9.90
C GLY A 98 22.12 9.49 9.12
N ILE A 99 21.81 9.66 7.83
CA ILE A 99 21.38 8.56 6.95
C ILE A 99 22.45 7.48 6.85
N GLN A 100 23.71 7.84 6.64
CA GLN A 100 24.79 6.85 6.55
C GLN A 100 24.91 6.02 7.84
N VAL A 101 24.82 6.67 9.01
CA VAL A 101 24.83 5.98 10.31
C VAL A 101 23.61 5.07 10.47
N ALA A 102 22.43 5.54 10.06
CA ALA A 102 21.21 4.73 10.07
C ALA A 102 21.34 3.49 9.17
N VAL A 103 21.82 3.65 7.93
CA VAL A 103 22.04 2.56 6.98
C VAL A 103 23.04 1.55 7.51
N SER A 104 24.14 1.98 8.14
CA SER A 104 25.09 1.06 8.78
C SER A 104 24.44 0.24 9.89
N ALA A 105 23.59 0.84 10.72
CA ALA A 105 22.87 0.13 11.78
C ALA A 105 21.84 -0.87 11.20
N ILE A 106 21.12 -0.47 10.14
CA ILE A 106 20.17 -1.33 9.44
C ILE A 106 20.88 -2.55 8.84
N ARG A 107 21.98 -2.35 8.11
CA ARG A 107 22.76 -3.45 7.51
C ARG A 107 23.20 -4.46 8.55
N LYS A 108 23.66 -3.99 9.72
CA LYS A 108 24.03 -4.87 10.83
C LYS A 108 22.82 -5.69 11.31
N ALA A 109 21.69 -5.04 11.54
CA ALA A 109 20.47 -5.71 11.98
C ALA A 109 19.92 -6.73 10.96
N LEU A 110 20.05 -6.44 9.66
CA LEU A 110 19.62 -7.35 8.59
C LEU A 110 20.59 -8.52 8.37
N HIS A 111 21.89 -8.29 8.55
CA HIS A 111 22.89 -9.35 8.42
C HIS A 111 22.68 -10.48 9.44
N ASP A 112 22.24 -10.12 10.65
CA ASP A 112 21.96 -11.08 11.73
C ASP A 112 20.74 -11.98 11.45
N ASP A 113 19.89 -11.66 10.45
CA ASP A 113 18.74 -12.48 10.00
C ASP A 113 19.19 -13.64 9.08
N GLY A 114 20.42 -13.61 8.56
CA GLY A 114 20.97 -14.67 7.68
C GLY A 114 20.31 -14.78 6.29
N ALA A 115 19.26 -14.01 6.03
CA ALA A 115 18.68 -13.81 4.71
C ALA A 115 19.62 -12.94 3.85
N GLU A 116 19.66 -13.16 2.54
CA GLU A 116 20.39 -12.32 1.56
C GLU A 116 19.72 -10.94 1.36
N ARG A 117 19.33 -10.29 2.45
CA ARG A 117 18.66 -8.99 2.50
C ARG A 117 19.64 -7.92 2.96
N THR A 118 19.61 -6.77 2.31
CA THR A 118 20.51 -5.67 2.65
C THR A 118 19.91 -4.33 2.22
N VAL A 119 20.55 -3.24 2.62
CA VAL A 119 20.31 -1.92 2.05
C VAL A 119 21.48 -1.58 1.14
N ASP A 120 21.25 -1.49 -0.16
CA ASP A 120 22.29 -1.17 -1.14
C ASP A 120 22.28 0.31 -1.50
N ARG A 121 23.44 0.83 -1.89
CA ARG A 121 23.55 2.18 -2.43
C ARG A 121 23.44 2.10 -3.94
N VAL A 122 22.49 2.84 -4.50
CA VAL A 122 22.28 2.96 -5.95
C VAL A 122 22.25 4.44 -6.28
N ASP A 123 23.19 4.89 -7.12
CA ASP A 123 23.41 6.30 -7.44
C ASP A 123 23.51 7.20 -6.18
N ASP A 124 22.65 8.23 -6.07
CA ASP A 124 22.52 9.09 -4.88
C ASP A 124 21.34 8.69 -3.97
N GLY A 125 21.06 7.39 -3.89
CA GLY A 125 19.97 6.82 -3.11
C GLY A 125 20.33 5.51 -2.42
N TYR A 126 19.34 4.99 -1.71
CA TYR A 126 19.39 3.67 -1.08
C TYR A 126 18.18 2.84 -1.49
N VAL A 127 18.37 1.53 -1.59
CA VAL A 127 17.30 0.56 -1.88
C VAL A 127 17.32 -0.53 -0.82
N LEU A 128 16.15 -0.93 -0.33
CA LEU A 128 16.01 -2.16 0.44
C LEU A 128 15.92 -3.33 -0.54
N THR A 129 16.97 -4.14 -0.60
CA THR A 129 17.04 -5.33 -1.44
C THR A 129 16.41 -6.50 -0.69
N LEU A 130 15.34 -7.06 -1.25
CA LEU A 130 14.70 -8.26 -0.74
C LEU A 130 15.51 -9.51 -1.12
N PRO A 131 15.49 -10.57 -0.29
CA PRO A 131 16.17 -11.82 -0.62
C PRO A 131 15.55 -12.47 -1.87
N PRO A 132 16.25 -13.41 -2.53
CA PRO A 132 15.68 -14.18 -3.64
C PRO A 132 14.36 -14.85 -3.22
N ARG A 133 13.30 -14.67 -4.03
CA ARG A 133 11.92 -15.11 -3.74
C ARG A 133 11.27 -14.46 -2.52
N GLY A 134 11.89 -13.45 -1.91
CA GLY A 134 11.25 -12.59 -0.94
C GLY A 134 10.20 -11.71 -1.61
N SER A 135 9.17 -11.36 -0.85
CA SER A 135 8.08 -10.51 -1.33
C SER A 135 7.80 -9.37 -0.35
N SER A 136 7.05 -8.38 -0.82
CA SER A 136 6.52 -7.29 -0.02
C SER A 136 5.01 -7.29 -0.18
N ASP A 137 4.26 -7.19 0.91
CA ASP A 137 2.79 -7.06 0.87
C ASP A 137 2.33 -5.89 -0.01
N LEU A 138 3.08 -4.79 -0.01
CA LEU A 138 2.82 -3.65 -0.89
C LEU A 138 3.10 -3.94 -2.36
N ASP A 139 4.12 -4.73 -2.69
CA ASP A 139 4.40 -5.08 -4.09
C ASP A 139 3.42 -6.14 -4.61
N GLU A 140 3.01 -7.08 -3.76
CA GLU A 140 1.92 -8.01 -4.06
C GLU A 140 0.61 -7.27 -4.32
N PHE A 141 0.26 -6.30 -3.46
CA PHE A 141 -0.89 -5.43 -3.67
C PHE A 141 -0.79 -4.65 -4.99
N ARG A 142 0.35 -3.99 -5.27
CA ARG A 142 0.56 -3.21 -6.50
C ARG A 142 0.43 -4.09 -7.75
N ALA A 143 1.04 -5.26 -7.76
CA ALA A 143 0.98 -6.17 -8.90
C ALA A 143 -0.45 -6.63 -9.20
N ALA A 144 -1.20 -7.02 -8.16
CA ALA A 144 -2.59 -7.42 -8.28
C ALA A 144 -3.52 -6.22 -8.63
N ALA A 145 -3.25 -5.03 -8.11
CA ALA A 145 -3.98 -3.81 -8.49
C ALA A 145 -3.76 -3.45 -9.97
N ASP A 146 -2.54 -3.60 -10.49
CA ASP A 146 -2.29 -3.43 -11.92
C ASP A 146 -3.03 -4.50 -12.76
N GLU A 147 -3.21 -5.71 -12.25
CA GLU A 147 -4.04 -6.74 -12.89
C GLU A 147 -5.51 -6.33 -12.91
N VAL A 148 -6.05 -5.74 -11.84
CA VAL A 148 -7.42 -5.18 -11.81
C VAL A 148 -7.59 -4.14 -12.91
N ALA A 149 -6.62 -3.24 -13.08
CA ALA A 149 -6.68 -2.20 -14.12
C ALA A 149 -6.59 -2.76 -15.55
N ARG A 150 -5.91 -3.89 -15.74
CA ARG A 150 -5.74 -4.57 -17.03
C ARG A 150 -6.83 -5.62 -17.33
N ALA A 151 -7.66 -5.97 -16.35
CA ALA A 151 -8.66 -7.01 -16.48
C ALA A 151 -9.76 -6.60 -17.47
N MET A 152 -9.98 -7.46 -18.46
CA MET A 152 -10.94 -7.25 -19.55
C MET A 152 -12.32 -7.85 -19.27
N SER A 153 -12.44 -8.71 -18.25
CA SER A 153 -13.69 -9.35 -17.84
C SER A 153 -13.98 -9.09 -16.36
N ALA A 154 -15.26 -9.11 -15.98
CA ALA A 154 -15.67 -8.97 -14.59
C ALA A 154 -15.11 -10.10 -13.68
N PRO A 155 -15.13 -11.40 -14.08
CA PRO A 155 -14.51 -12.46 -13.26
C PRO A 155 -13.01 -12.26 -13.03
N ASP A 156 -12.25 -11.84 -14.05
CA ASP A 156 -10.81 -11.60 -13.91
C ASP A 156 -10.53 -10.41 -12.98
N ARG A 157 -11.35 -9.36 -13.10
CA ARG A 157 -11.25 -8.14 -12.29
C ARG A 157 -11.56 -8.45 -10.82
N LEU A 158 -12.61 -9.21 -10.57
CA LEU A 158 -12.98 -9.67 -9.23
C LEU A 158 -11.84 -10.49 -8.61
N ALA A 159 -11.35 -11.51 -9.31
CA ALA A 159 -10.28 -12.37 -8.80
C ALA A 159 -8.98 -11.59 -8.52
N ALA A 160 -8.64 -10.62 -9.38
CA ALA A 160 -7.48 -9.75 -9.15
C ALA A 160 -7.68 -8.82 -7.94
N ALA A 161 -8.88 -8.26 -7.77
CA ALA A 161 -9.20 -7.41 -6.63
C ALA A 161 -9.16 -8.19 -5.31
N GLU A 162 -9.70 -9.41 -5.27
CA GLU A 162 -9.61 -10.28 -4.09
C GLU A 162 -8.16 -10.61 -3.72
N ARG A 163 -7.31 -10.92 -4.71
CA ARG A 163 -5.87 -11.12 -4.47
C ARG A 163 -5.20 -9.87 -3.93
N ALA A 164 -5.51 -8.71 -4.50
CA ALA A 164 -4.96 -7.44 -4.05
C ALA A 164 -5.34 -7.15 -2.60
N LEU A 165 -6.63 -7.20 -2.27
CA LEU A 165 -7.11 -6.91 -0.91
C LEU A 165 -6.64 -7.95 0.12
N ALA A 166 -6.48 -9.22 -0.27
CA ALA A 166 -5.90 -10.24 0.61
C ALA A 166 -4.42 -9.96 0.97
N ALA A 167 -3.70 -9.18 0.17
CA ALA A 167 -2.34 -8.76 0.49
C ALA A 167 -2.30 -7.64 1.55
N VAL A 168 -3.42 -6.94 1.78
CA VAL A 168 -3.50 -5.79 2.68
C VAL A 168 -3.91 -6.24 4.09
N GLY A 169 -3.00 -6.09 5.04
CA GLY A 169 -3.22 -6.45 6.45
C GLY A 169 -3.80 -5.34 7.33
N GLY A 170 -4.08 -4.15 6.79
CA GLY A 170 -4.58 -2.98 7.54
C GLY A 170 -3.89 -1.69 7.14
N GLU A 171 -3.90 -0.69 8.04
CA GLU A 171 -3.24 0.61 7.83
C GLU A 171 -1.75 0.45 7.51
N LEU A 172 -1.21 1.37 6.69
CA LEU A 172 0.20 1.42 6.36
C LEU A 172 1.03 1.88 7.58
N LEU A 173 1.95 1.02 8.03
CA LEU A 173 2.93 1.26 9.09
C LEU A 173 2.28 1.81 10.38
N PRO A 174 1.31 1.12 11.01
CA PRO A 174 0.46 1.70 12.06
C PRO A 174 1.26 2.13 13.30
N ALA A 175 2.34 1.42 13.63
CA ALA A 175 3.22 1.73 14.76
C ALA A 175 4.28 2.81 14.49
N ALA A 176 4.34 3.35 13.27
CA ALA A 176 5.27 4.44 12.94
C ALA A 176 4.73 5.79 13.44
N VAL A 177 5.65 6.66 13.88
CA VAL A 177 5.31 8.02 14.26
C VAL A 177 4.83 8.78 13.02
N ALA A 178 3.69 9.46 13.13
CA ALA A 178 3.13 10.26 12.06
C ALA A 178 4.09 11.42 11.68
N SER A 179 4.49 11.42 10.42
CA SER A 179 5.22 12.47 9.73
C SER A 179 4.43 12.88 8.49
N ASP A 180 4.69 14.07 7.94
CA ASP A 180 3.93 14.59 6.79
C ASP A 180 3.93 13.62 5.60
N TRP A 181 5.08 13.01 5.29
CA TRP A 181 5.18 12.00 4.23
C TRP A 181 4.35 10.76 4.53
N LEU A 182 4.29 10.30 5.79
CA LEU A 182 3.59 9.08 6.16
C LEU A 182 2.09 9.31 6.18
N VAL A 183 1.63 10.48 6.61
CA VAL A 183 0.23 10.89 6.51
C VAL A 183 -0.20 10.88 5.05
N ALA A 184 0.58 11.53 4.17
CA ALA A 184 0.31 11.53 2.74
C ALA A 184 0.37 10.13 2.11
N ALA A 185 1.30 9.28 2.56
CA ALA A 185 1.42 7.90 2.07
C ALA A 185 0.24 7.02 2.52
N ARG A 186 -0.23 7.18 3.76
CA ARG A 186 -1.41 6.48 4.30
C ARG A 186 -2.67 6.88 3.55
N ASP A 187 -2.88 8.16 3.32
CA ASP A 187 -4.03 8.67 2.55
C ASP A 187 -4.02 8.11 1.12
N GLN A 188 -2.89 8.21 0.42
CA GLN A 188 -2.74 7.66 -0.93
C GLN A 188 -2.93 6.14 -0.99
N PHE A 189 -2.43 5.41 0.02
CA PHE A 189 -2.61 3.97 0.13
C PHE A 189 -4.08 3.61 0.35
N ALA A 190 -4.75 4.27 1.30
CA ALA A 190 -6.17 4.07 1.59
C ALA A 190 -7.05 4.32 0.35
N GLN A 191 -6.83 5.43 -0.35
CA GLN A 191 -7.53 5.72 -1.61
C GLN A 191 -7.25 4.66 -2.69
N HIS A 192 -6.04 4.10 -2.75
CA HIS A 192 -5.72 3.03 -3.70
C HIS A 192 -6.46 1.74 -3.36
N VAL A 193 -6.50 1.35 -2.08
CA VAL A 193 -7.26 0.20 -1.60
C VAL A 193 -8.74 0.37 -1.92
N ALA A 194 -9.33 1.54 -1.64
CA ALA A 194 -10.72 1.85 -1.95
C ALA A 194 -11.05 1.76 -3.45
N ARG A 195 -10.16 2.26 -4.32
CA ARG A 195 -10.34 2.12 -5.79
C ARG A 195 -10.32 0.67 -6.25
N VAL A 196 -9.40 -0.14 -5.72
CA VAL A 196 -9.30 -1.57 -6.04
C VAL A 196 -10.55 -2.32 -5.55
N ALA A 197 -10.97 -2.04 -4.32
CA ALA A 197 -12.20 -2.56 -3.73
C ALA A 197 -13.43 -2.20 -4.58
N THR A 198 -13.53 -0.96 -5.05
CA THR A 198 -14.63 -0.49 -5.90
C THR A 198 -14.67 -1.28 -7.21
N ALA A 199 -13.54 -1.38 -7.89
CA ALA A 199 -13.45 -2.11 -9.15
C ALA A 199 -13.82 -3.60 -9.02
N GLY A 200 -13.41 -4.24 -7.91
CA GLY A 200 -13.79 -5.62 -7.61
C GLY A 200 -15.26 -5.77 -7.22
N ALA A 201 -15.79 -4.88 -6.38
CA ALA A 201 -17.17 -4.92 -5.92
C ALA A 201 -18.16 -4.67 -7.08
N THR A 202 -17.87 -3.71 -7.95
CA THR A 202 -18.65 -3.47 -9.18
C THR A 202 -18.59 -4.67 -10.12
N ALA A 203 -17.42 -5.31 -10.29
CA ALA A 203 -17.31 -6.53 -11.08
C ALA A 203 -18.11 -7.70 -10.48
N ALA A 204 -18.17 -7.82 -9.16
CA ALA A 204 -18.99 -8.82 -8.48
C ALA A 204 -20.49 -8.58 -8.71
N ILE A 205 -20.92 -7.31 -8.70
CA ILE A 205 -22.29 -6.91 -9.06
C ILE A 205 -22.65 -7.32 -10.50
N GLU A 206 -21.72 -7.16 -11.45
CA GLU A 206 -21.94 -7.52 -12.88
C GLU A 206 -22.18 -9.02 -13.10
N ILE A 207 -21.65 -9.88 -12.22
CA ILE A 207 -21.78 -11.34 -12.30
C ILE A 207 -22.74 -11.91 -11.25
N ASP A 208 -23.54 -11.05 -10.62
CA ASP A 208 -24.52 -11.38 -9.57
C ASP A 208 -23.93 -12.09 -8.33
N ASP A 209 -22.65 -11.84 -8.01
CA ASP A 209 -22.01 -12.27 -6.76
C ASP A 209 -22.17 -11.19 -5.67
N ALA A 210 -23.39 -11.04 -5.16
CA ALA A 210 -23.67 -10.08 -4.09
C ALA A 210 -22.83 -10.28 -2.81
N PRO A 211 -22.55 -11.52 -2.34
CA PRO A 211 -21.64 -11.72 -1.22
C PRO A 211 -20.24 -11.15 -1.45
N ALA A 212 -19.65 -11.31 -2.63
CA ALA A 212 -18.35 -10.72 -2.94
C ALA A 212 -18.42 -9.19 -3.03
N ALA A 213 -19.47 -8.65 -3.65
CA ALA A 213 -19.69 -7.21 -3.73
C ALA A 213 -19.73 -6.55 -2.34
N ILE A 214 -20.49 -7.13 -1.39
CA ILE A 214 -20.59 -6.63 -0.01
C ILE A 214 -19.22 -6.67 0.68
N ARG A 215 -18.55 -7.83 0.69
CA ARG A 215 -17.25 -7.97 1.37
C ARG A 215 -16.22 -6.97 0.86
N LEU A 216 -16.10 -6.84 -0.46
CA LEU A 216 -15.12 -5.92 -1.07
C LEU A 216 -15.49 -4.47 -0.79
N ALA A 217 -16.78 -4.13 -0.85
CA ALA A 217 -17.24 -2.78 -0.57
C ALA A 217 -16.97 -2.38 0.91
N GLU A 218 -17.26 -3.27 1.85
CA GLU A 218 -16.98 -3.07 3.28
C GLU A 218 -15.49 -2.88 3.55
N ILE A 219 -14.62 -3.74 2.97
CA ILE A 219 -13.17 -3.55 3.06
C ILE A 219 -12.76 -2.17 2.53
N GLY A 220 -13.29 -1.75 1.38
CA GLY A 220 -12.98 -0.44 0.81
C GLY A 220 -13.38 0.71 1.74
N LEU A 221 -14.56 0.63 2.36
CA LEU A 221 -15.09 1.65 3.27
C LEU A 221 -14.33 1.74 4.60
N GLU A 222 -13.72 0.63 5.05
CA GLU A 222 -12.82 0.65 6.21
C GLU A 222 -11.57 1.51 5.95
N PHE A 223 -11.10 1.59 4.70
CA PHE A 223 -9.95 2.40 4.32
C PHE A 223 -10.34 3.83 3.93
N ASP A 224 -11.42 3.99 3.16
CA ASP A 224 -11.92 5.29 2.72
C ASP A 224 -13.44 5.38 2.89
N ARG A 225 -13.85 5.85 4.07
CA ARG A 225 -15.28 6.06 4.40
C ARG A 225 -15.97 7.10 3.51
N TYR A 226 -15.23 7.92 2.76
CA TYR A 226 -15.79 9.00 1.93
C TYR A 226 -15.96 8.60 0.46
N HIS A 227 -15.74 7.33 0.14
CA HIS A 227 -15.86 6.82 -1.22
C HIS A 227 -17.32 6.54 -1.62
N ASP A 228 -17.97 7.49 -2.31
CA ASP A 228 -19.38 7.40 -2.76
C ASP A 228 -19.73 6.05 -3.43
N GLU A 229 -18.88 5.62 -4.37
CA GLU A 229 -19.19 4.44 -5.19
C GLU A 229 -19.28 3.17 -4.35
N LEU A 230 -18.45 3.03 -3.31
CA LEU A 230 -18.50 1.88 -2.40
C LEU A 230 -19.79 1.83 -1.59
N TRP A 231 -20.26 2.97 -1.09
CA TRP A 231 -21.57 3.07 -0.42
C TRP A 231 -22.71 2.62 -1.33
N ARG A 232 -22.69 3.07 -2.59
CA ARG A 232 -23.74 2.72 -3.56
C ARG A 232 -23.72 1.24 -3.91
N VAL A 233 -22.53 0.66 -4.09
CA VAL A 233 -22.38 -0.77 -4.40
C VAL A 233 -22.83 -1.64 -3.23
N VAL A 234 -22.45 -1.32 -1.99
CA VAL A 234 -22.87 -2.13 -0.82
C VAL A 234 -24.38 -2.06 -0.62
N ILE A 235 -25.01 -0.89 -0.83
CA ILE A 235 -26.47 -0.74 -0.77
C ILE A 235 -27.15 -1.59 -1.85
N ASP A 236 -26.74 -1.47 -3.13
CA ASP A 236 -27.30 -2.26 -4.25
C ASP A 236 -27.17 -3.77 -3.98
N ALA A 237 -26.01 -4.21 -3.48
CA ALA A 237 -25.77 -5.61 -3.18
C ALA A 237 -26.73 -6.17 -2.10
N HIS A 238 -27.00 -5.41 -1.04
CA HIS A 238 -27.98 -5.82 -0.02
C HIS A 238 -29.42 -5.82 -0.55
N GLU A 239 -29.79 -4.87 -1.42
CA GLU A 239 -31.11 -4.83 -2.04
C GLU A 239 -31.37 -6.02 -2.96
N ARG A 240 -30.39 -6.39 -3.79
CA ARG A 240 -30.48 -7.57 -4.66
C ARG A 240 -30.65 -8.87 -3.89
N ARG A 241 -30.14 -8.93 -2.65
CA ARG A 241 -30.33 -10.05 -1.72
C ARG A 241 -31.67 -10.01 -0.97
N GLY A 242 -32.46 -8.95 -1.12
CA GLY A 242 -33.70 -8.73 -0.38
C GLY A 242 -33.51 -8.27 1.06
N ASP A 243 -32.29 -7.89 1.45
CA ASP A 243 -31.97 -7.39 2.80
C ASP A 243 -32.25 -5.89 2.92
N THR A 244 -33.53 -5.55 2.81
CA THR A 244 -34.03 -4.17 2.77
C THR A 244 -33.71 -3.39 4.05
N VAL A 245 -33.71 -4.04 5.22
CA VAL A 245 -33.42 -3.39 6.50
C VAL A 245 -31.96 -2.92 6.54
N THR A 246 -31.02 -3.77 6.13
CA THR A 246 -29.60 -3.39 6.09
C THR A 246 -29.33 -2.32 5.04
N ALA A 247 -29.93 -2.44 3.85
CA ALA A 247 -29.81 -1.41 2.80
C ALA A 247 -30.30 -0.02 3.28
N GLU A 248 -31.44 0.03 3.96
CA GLU A 248 -31.97 1.29 4.53
C GLU A 248 -31.10 1.85 5.66
N ARG A 249 -30.44 0.98 6.45
CA ARG A 249 -29.48 1.44 7.46
C ARG A 249 -28.25 2.06 6.79
N LEU A 250 -27.67 1.37 5.81
CA LEU A 250 -26.52 1.86 5.05
C LEU A 250 -26.80 3.18 4.33
N ARG A 251 -28.02 3.40 3.82
CA ARG A 251 -28.44 4.70 3.27
C ARG A 251 -28.39 5.83 4.28
N ARG A 252 -28.82 5.59 5.52
CA ARG A 252 -28.76 6.59 6.58
C ARG A 252 -27.32 6.88 6.98
N ASP A 253 -26.52 5.83 7.14
CA ASP A 253 -25.10 5.97 7.44
C ASP A 253 -24.38 6.76 6.33
N TYR A 254 -24.71 6.48 5.06
CA TYR A 254 -24.17 7.23 3.93
C TYR A 254 -24.62 8.70 3.90
N ALA A 255 -25.89 8.98 4.18
CA ALA A 255 -26.38 10.36 4.29
C ALA A 255 -25.63 11.15 5.37
N MET A 256 -25.34 10.53 6.52
CA MET A 256 -24.52 11.16 7.56
C MET A 256 -23.10 11.48 7.09
N VAL A 257 -22.49 10.59 6.30
CA VAL A 257 -21.16 10.85 5.69
C VAL A 257 -21.21 12.05 4.75
N LEU A 258 -22.27 12.18 3.93
CA LEU A 258 -22.45 13.34 3.04
C LEU A 258 -22.65 14.64 3.83
N ASP A 259 -23.42 14.60 4.91
CA ASP A 259 -23.64 15.75 5.80
C ASP A 259 -22.33 16.24 6.43
N GLU A 260 -21.44 15.34 6.84
CA GLU A 260 -20.10 15.68 7.38
C GLU A 260 -19.24 16.45 6.37
N LEU A 261 -19.42 16.21 5.08
CA LEU A 261 -18.73 16.92 3.99
C LEU A 261 -19.45 18.23 3.58
N GLY A 262 -20.60 18.54 4.18
CA GLY A 262 -21.46 19.66 3.76
C GLY A 262 -22.15 19.42 2.41
N LEU A 263 -22.26 18.15 1.99
CA LEU A 263 -22.88 17.72 0.73
C LEU A 263 -24.28 17.12 0.93
N GLY A 264 -24.76 17.08 2.16
CA GLY A 264 -26.13 16.70 2.49
C GLY A 264 -27.17 17.49 1.71
N SER A 265 -28.20 16.80 1.19
CA SER A 265 -29.38 17.50 0.70
C SER A 265 -29.98 18.31 1.87
N PRO A 266 -30.28 19.61 1.68
CA PRO A 266 -31.04 20.34 2.68
C PRO A 266 -32.38 19.60 2.86
N VAL A 267 -32.70 19.28 4.11
CA VAL A 267 -34.00 18.74 4.48
C VAL A 267 -35.04 19.81 4.14
N GLU A 268 -35.80 19.62 3.05
CA GLU A 268 -37.03 20.38 2.74
C GLU A 268 -38.20 19.95 3.62
#